data_AF-A0AAD8M2S6-F1
#
_entry.id   AF-A0AAD8M2S6-F1
#
_cell.length_a   1.000
_cell.length_b   1.000
_cell.length_c   1.000
_cell.angle_alpha   90.00
_cell.angle_beta   90.00
_cell.angle_gamma   90.00
#
_symmetry.space_group_name_H-M   'P 1'
#
loop_
_entity.id
_entity.type
_entity.pdbx_description
1 polymer ?
#
loop_
_entity_poly.entity_id
_entity_poly.type
_entity_poly.pdbx_seq_one_letter_code
_entity_poly.pdbx_strand_id
1 'polypeptide(L)'
;MDSRDYEDRRGKQTEDLIHIPLVPGEPDKVTYIGALLPEPWKGKIISFLQENEDVFAWTVADMPGIDPQSITHKLNVDPERKTVKQKKRNFAPERQEAINQEVDKLLEA
;
A
#
# COMPACT_ATOMS: atom_id res chain seq x y z
N MET A 1 6.57 -16.01 20.00
CA MET A 1 7.17 -15.17 18.96
C MET A 1 6.52 -13.82 19.09
N ASP A 2 7.24 -12.85 19.66
CA ASP A 2 6.70 -11.57 20.12
C ASP A 2 6.54 -10.64 18.90
N SER A 3 5.42 -9.91 18.81
CA SER A 3 5.12 -9.03 17.66
C SER A 3 6.07 -7.83 17.52
N ARG A 4 7.02 -7.69 18.46
CA ARG A 4 8.03 -6.62 18.52
C ARG A 4 9.18 -6.79 17.53
N ASP A 5 9.36 -7.97 16.94
CA ASP A 5 10.51 -8.24 16.07
C ASP A 5 10.26 -7.93 14.57
N TYR A 6 9.08 -7.42 14.20
CA TYR A 6 8.77 -7.09 12.80
C TYR A 6 9.26 -5.70 12.36
N GLU A 7 9.50 -4.77 13.28
CA GLU A 7 9.91 -3.41 12.93
C GLU A 7 11.42 -3.27 12.68
N ASP A 8 12.24 -4.23 13.12
CA ASP A 8 13.71 -4.19 13.02
C ASP A 8 14.27 -4.58 11.64
N ARG A 9 13.41 -4.70 10.62
CA ARG A 9 13.82 -4.99 9.23
C ARG A 9 13.83 -3.76 8.31
N ARG A 10 13.40 -2.60 8.79
CA ARG A 10 13.64 -1.35 8.06
C ARG A 10 15.08 -0.94 8.34
N GLY A 11 15.98 -1.18 7.38
CA GLY A 11 17.35 -0.70 7.46
C GLY A 11 17.37 0.78 7.87
N LYS A 12 18.32 1.16 8.74
CA LYS A 12 18.46 2.56 9.15
C LYS A 12 18.64 3.42 7.90
N GLN A 13 17.87 4.50 7.82
CA GLN A 13 18.02 5.49 6.75
C GLN A 13 19.48 5.95 6.74
N THR A 14 20.15 5.78 5.61
CA THR A 14 21.57 6.11 5.43
C THR A 14 21.81 7.59 5.18
N GLU A 15 20.74 8.33 4.84
CA GLU A 15 20.75 9.74 4.53
C GLU A 15 19.42 10.40 4.92
N ASP A 16 19.45 11.71 5.12
CA ASP A 16 18.25 12.52 5.29
C ASP A 16 17.41 12.52 4.00
N LEU A 17 16.10 12.71 4.13
CA LEU A 17 15.16 12.73 3.02
C LEU A 17 14.52 14.11 2.86
N ILE A 18 14.37 14.53 1.60
CA ILE A 18 13.68 15.77 1.21
C ILE A 18 12.27 15.42 0.73
N HIS A 19 11.29 16.13 1.27
CA HIS A 19 9.89 16.02 0.92
C HIS A 19 9.57 16.81 -0.36
N ILE A 20 8.95 16.18 -1.35
CA ILE A 20 8.56 16.80 -2.62
C ILE A 20 7.09 16.54 -2.97
N PRO A 21 6.32 17.57 -3.36
CA PRO A 21 4.98 17.38 -3.91
C PRO A 21 5.05 16.87 -5.35
N LEU A 22 4.29 15.81 -5.66
CA LEU A 22 4.23 15.25 -7.00
C LEU A 22 3.11 15.88 -7.84
N VAL A 23 1.99 16.23 -7.21
CA VAL A 23 0.81 16.75 -7.91
C VAL A 23 0.58 18.23 -7.58
N PRO A 24 0.58 19.14 -8.57
CA PRO A 24 0.30 20.55 -8.34
C PRO A 24 -1.10 20.76 -7.77
N GLY A 25 -1.18 21.39 -6.59
CA GLY A 25 -2.45 21.69 -5.93
C GLY A 25 -2.95 20.62 -4.96
N GLU A 26 -2.28 19.46 -4.87
CA GLU A 26 -2.60 18.40 -3.90
C GLU A 26 -1.45 18.21 -2.91
N PRO A 27 -1.51 18.84 -1.72
CA PRO A 27 -0.40 18.82 -0.77
C PRO A 27 -0.16 17.45 -0.11
N ASP A 28 -1.13 16.54 -0.21
CA ASP A 28 -1.06 15.20 0.39
C ASP A 28 -0.39 14.17 -0.55
N LYS A 29 -0.22 14.49 -1.84
CA LYS A 29 0.39 13.61 -2.83
C LYS A 29 1.89 13.87 -2.96
N VAL A 30 2.63 13.29 -2.03
CA VAL A 30 4.05 13.61 -1.78
C VAL A 30 4.93 12.36 -1.82
N THR A 31 6.20 12.56 -2.15
CA THR A 31 7.23 11.52 -2.04
C THR A 31 8.52 12.08 -1.45
N TYR A 32 9.49 11.20 -1.22
CA TYR A 32 10.76 11.53 -0.58
C TYR A 32 11.93 11.17 -1.48
N ILE A 33 12.91 12.08 -1.56
CA ILE A 33 14.17 11.85 -2.28
C ILE A 33 15.35 12.06 -1.35
N GLY A 34 16.48 11.40 -1.63
CA GLY A 34 17.71 11.54 -0.85
C GLY A 34 18.22 12.99 -0.81
N ALA A 35 18.57 13.47 0.38
CA ALA A 35 19.11 14.83 0.55
C ALA A 35 20.50 15.01 -0.07
N LEU A 36 21.27 13.92 -0.21
CA LEU A 36 22.61 13.94 -0.81
C LEU A 36 22.59 13.80 -2.34
N LEU A 37 21.41 13.74 -2.96
CA LEU A 37 21.27 13.65 -4.40
C LEU A 37 21.84 14.92 -5.07
N PRO A 38 22.80 14.81 -6.00
CA PRO A 38 23.41 15.99 -6.62
C PRO A 38 22.39 16.83 -7.40
N GLU A 39 22.55 18.15 -7.37
CA GLU A 39 21.65 19.14 -7.99
C GLU A 39 21.22 18.83 -9.45
N PRO A 40 22.11 18.40 -10.39
CA PRO A 40 21.69 18.09 -11.75
C PRO A 40 20.79 16.85 -11.85
N TRP A 41 20.83 15.95 -10.87
CA TRP A 41 19.99 14.76 -10.80
C TRP A 41 18.71 15.03 -10.03
N LYS A 42 18.77 15.89 -9.02
CA LYS A 42 17.61 16.27 -8.20
C LYS A 42 16.47 16.82 -9.05
N GLY A 43 16.76 17.79 -9.92
CA GLY A 43 15.75 18.34 -10.84
C GLY A 43 15.18 17.27 -11.78
N LYS A 44 16.03 16.44 -12.37
CA LYS A 44 15.61 15.38 -13.30
C LYS A 44 14.71 14.34 -12.65
N ILE A 45 15.06 13.89 -11.44
CA ILE A 45 14.25 12.91 -10.70
C ILE A 45 12.92 13.52 -10.28
N ILE A 46 12.91 14.76 -9.80
CA ILE A 46 11.65 15.44 -9.45
C ILE A 46 10.73 15.53 -10.66
N SER A 47 11.22 16.04 -11.80
CA SER A 47 10.43 16.11 -13.03
C SER A 47 9.93 14.75 -13.48
N PHE A 48 10.79 13.73 -13.46
CA PHE A 48 10.40 12.37 -13.84
C PHE A 48 9.29 11.80 -12.94
N LEU A 49 9.38 12.00 -11.62
CA LEU A 49 8.36 11.52 -10.68
C LEU A 49 7.03 12.27 -10.82
N GLN A 50 7.07 13.57 -11.13
CA GLN A 50 5.88 14.39 -11.40
C GLN A 50 5.21 13.99 -12.72
N GLU A 51 6.00 13.70 -13.76
CA GLU A 51 5.49 13.23 -15.06
C GLU A 51 4.82 11.85 -14.99
N ASN A 52 5.12 11.07 -13.94
CA ASN A 52 4.58 9.72 -13.70
C ASN A 52 3.78 9.67 -12.39
N GLU A 53 3.07 10.75 -12.04
CA GLU A 53 2.25 10.83 -10.82
C GLU A 53 1.15 9.77 -10.74
N ASP A 54 0.73 9.23 -11.89
CA ASP A 54 -0.30 8.21 -12.09
C ASP A 54 0.17 6.79 -11.75
N VAL A 55 1.48 6.56 -11.69
CA VAL A 55 2.07 5.27 -11.27
C VAL A 55 1.95 5.08 -9.76
N PHE A 56 1.71 6.15 -9.00
CA PHE A 56 1.57 6.09 -7.55
C PHE A 56 0.12 5.84 -7.14
N ALA A 57 -0.03 5.00 -6.12
CA ALA A 57 -1.31 4.76 -5.48
C ALA A 57 -1.48 5.68 -4.26
N TRP A 58 -2.22 6.76 -4.45
CA TRP A 58 -2.51 7.73 -3.38
C TRP A 58 -3.65 7.25 -2.47
N THR A 59 -4.60 6.56 -3.08
CA THR A 59 -5.74 5.91 -2.43
C THR A 59 -5.77 4.42 -2.79
N VAL A 60 -6.64 3.65 -2.12
CA VAL A 60 -6.82 2.24 -2.46
C VAL A 60 -7.45 2.08 -3.84
N ALA A 61 -8.30 3.02 -4.26
CA ALA A 61 -8.94 3.04 -5.58
C ALA A 61 -7.92 3.22 -6.73
N ASP A 62 -6.78 3.86 -6.46
CA ASP A 62 -5.70 4.04 -7.44
C ASP A 62 -4.88 2.76 -7.68
N MET A 63 -5.15 1.67 -6.94
CA MET A 63 -4.62 0.33 -7.22
C MET A 63 -5.71 -0.56 -7.81
N PRO A 64 -6.13 -0.35 -9.08
CA PRO A 64 -6.98 -1.32 -9.73
C PRO A 64 -6.19 -2.62 -9.78
N GLY A 65 -6.67 -3.62 -9.05
CA GLY A 65 -6.10 -4.96 -9.09
C GLY A 65 -6.05 -5.47 -10.53
N ILE A 66 -5.34 -6.58 -10.75
CA ILE A 66 -5.29 -7.17 -12.08
C ILE A 66 -6.70 -7.59 -12.49
N ASP A 67 -7.15 -7.15 -13.68
CA ASP A 67 -8.46 -7.50 -14.21
C ASP A 67 -8.64 -9.03 -14.13
N PRO A 68 -9.69 -9.53 -13.46
CA PRO A 68 -9.99 -10.96 -13.41
C PRO A 68 -10.11 -11.61 -14.80
N GLN A 69 -10.49 -10.86 -15.84
CA GLN A 69 -10.50 -11.34 -17.23
C GLN A 69 -9.10 -11.54 -17.80
N SER A 70 -8.12 -10.75 -17.35
CA SER A 70 -6.71 -10.85 -17.77
C SER A 70 -6.04 -12.08 -17.17
N ILE A 71 -6.12 -12.23 -15.85
CA ILE A 71 -5.59 -13.41 -15.16
C ILE A 71 -6.35 -13.63 -13.85
N THR A 72 -6.89 -14.84 -13.70
CA THR A 72 -7.51 -15.29 -12.46
C THR A 72 -6.87 -16.60 -12.01
N HIS A 73 -6.49 -16.67 -10.74
CA HIS A 73 -6.14 -17.94 -10.12
C HIS A 73 -7.41 -18.68 -9.70
N LYS A 74 -7.65 -19.84 -10.30
CA LYS A 74 -8.70 -20.76 -9.87
C LYS A 74 -8.16 -21.70 -8.80
N LEU A 75 -8.79 -21.69 -7.63
CA LEU A 75 -8.50 -22.70 -6.61
C LEU A 75 -8.98 -24.06 -7.11
N ASN A 76 -8.11 -25.08 -7.02
CA ASN A 76 -8.47 -26.45 -7.36
C ASN A 76 -9.25 -27.08 -6.20
N VAL A 77 -10.53 -26.73 -6.08
CA VAL A 77 -11.43 -27.24 -5.05
C VAL A 77 -12.32 -28.32 -5.66
N ASP A 78 -12.44 -29.44 -4.95
CA ASP A 78 -13.35 -30.53 -5.31
C ASP A 78 -14.81 -30.06 -5.15
N PRO A 79 -15.60 -30.00 -6.24
CA PRO A 79 -16.98 -29.49 -6.21
C PRO A 79 -17.94 -30.41 -5.44
N GLU A 80 -17.58 -31.68 -5.21
CA GLU A 80 -18.40 -32.61 -4.44
C GLU A 80 -18.17 -32.47 -2.92
N ARG A 81 -17.14 -31.72 -2.51
CA ARG A 81 -16.90 -31.45 -1.10
C ARG A 81 -17.95 -30.51 -0.54
N LYS A 82 -18.53 -30.92 0.58
CA LYS A 82 -19.45 -30.08 1.36
C LYS A 82 -18.73 -28.83 1.87
N THR A 83 -19.32 -27.68 1.65
CA THR A 83 -18.83 -26.41 2.21
C THR A 83 -18.95 -26.43 3.73
N VAL A 84 -17.96 -25.86 4.41
CA VAL A 84 -17.94 -25.77 5.88
C VAL A 84 -17.99 -24.30 6.28
N LYS A 85 -19.09 -23.90 6.93
CA LYS A 85 -19.19 -22.57 7.55
C LYS A 85 -18.44 -22.58 8.88
N GLN A 86 -17.28 -21.94 8.91
CA GLN A 86 -16.53 -21.79 10.16
C GLN A 86 -17.17 -20.74 11.07
N LYS A 87 -17.17 -20.99 12.38
CA LYS A 87 -17.66 -20.02 13.37
C LYS A 87 -16.72 -18.82 13.40
N LYS A 88 -17.26 -17.60 13.35
CA LYS A 88 -16.49 -16.36 13.50
C LYS A 88 -15.70 -16.41 14.82
N ARG A 89 -14.42 -16.05 14.77
CA ARG A 89 -13.60 -15.85 15.97
C ARG A 89 -13.94 -14.51 16.60
N ASN A 90 -14.08 -14.49 17.93
CA ASN A 90 -14.22 -13.23 18.66
C ASN A 90 -12.83 -12.64 18.89
N PHE A 91 -12.68 -11.35 18.57
CA PHE A 91 -11.49 -10.58 18.84
C PHE A 91 -11.75 -9.61 20.00
N ALA A 92 -10.68 -9.13 20.65
CA ALA A 92 -10.79 -8.05 21.62
C ALA A 92 -11.38 -6.79 20.93
N PRO A 93 -12.12 -5.92 21.64
CA PRO A 93 -12.80 -4.76 21.05
C PRO A 93 -11.89 -3.90 20.17
N GLU A 94 -10.69 -3.57 20.64
CA GLU A 94 -9.70 -2.77 19.90
C GLU A 94 -9.33 -3.40 18.54
N ARG A 95 -9.17 -4.73 18.49
CA ARG A 95 -8.86 -5.43 17.24
C ARG A 95 -10.07 -5.49 16.31
N GLN A 96 -11.27 -5.62 16.87
CA GLN A 96 -12.49 -5.65 16.07
C GLN A 96 -12.75 -4.30 15.40
N GLU A 97 -12.46 -3.20 16.10
CA GLU A 97 -12.55 -1.84 15.55
C GLU A 97 -11.56 -1.64 14.39
N ALA A 98 -10.29 -2.01 14.58
CA ALA A 98 -9.29 -1.95 13.51
C ALA A 98 -9.67 -2.82 12.29
N ILE A 99 -10.21 -4.03 12.50
CA ILE A 99 -10.69 -4.89 11.41
C ILE A 99 -11.82 -4.20 10.65
N ASN A 100 -12.79 -3.60 11.35
CA ASN A 100 -13.92 -2.95 10.69
C ASN A 100 -13.46 -1.74 9.87
N GLN A 101 -12.58 -0.89 10.42
CA GLN A 101 -12.01 0.25 9.70
C GLN A 101 -11.28 -0.17 8.42
N GLU A 102 -10.46 -1.22 8.48
CA GLU A 102 -9.77 -1.73 7.29
C GLU A 102 -10.74 -2.34 6.27
N VAL A 103 -11.80 -3.03 6.73
CA VAL A 103 -12.83 -3.57 5.83
C VAL A 103 -13.59 -2.45 5.12
N ASP A 104 -14.00 -1.41 5.84
CA ASP A 104 -14.72 -0.28 5.25
C ASP A 104 -13.84 0.42 4.19
N LYS A 105 -12.56 0.62 4.50
CA LYS A 105 -11.57 1.15 3.55
C LYS A 105 -11.41 0.29 2.29
N LEU A 106 -11.48 -1.04 2.40
CA LEU A 106 -11.42 -1.95 1.25
C LEU A 106 -12.72 -2.01 0.45
N LEU A 107 -13.86 -1.68 1.06
CA LEU A 107 -15.17 -1.65 0.39
C LEU A 107 -15.43 -0.33 -0.36
N GLU A 108 -14.81 0.76 0.09
CA GLU A 108 -14.85 2.06 -0.59
C GLU A 108 -13.92 2.13 -1.82
N ALA A 109 -13.05 1.13 -2.00
CA ALA A 109 -12.07 1.05 -3.08
C ALA A 109 -12.66 0.60 -4.43
#